data_AF-A0A2T9US99-F1
#
_entry.id   AF-A0A2T9US99-F1
#
_cell.length_a   1.000
_cell.length_b   1.000
_cell.length_c   1.000
_cell.angle_alpha   90.00
_cell.angle_beta   90.00
_cell.angle_gamma   90.00
#
_symmetry.space_group_name_H-M   'P 1'
#
loop_
_entity.id
_entity.type
_entity.pdbx_description
1 polymer ?
#
loop_
_entity_poly.entity_id
_entity_poly.type
_entity_poly.pdbx_seq_one_letter_code
_entity_poly.pdbx_strand_id
1 'polypeptide(L)'
;MELSSPDFSKIRYNLNNFIDVLEGIEETLPTIRRNLYRDFKEKEKQSDEFILAHSYQREYDEEGTLIKYKMPFEKQRELYFLMRSVHKSLKTARAIPSSVLVSIGSEYDAYLGVLLKEIYLSKPEIINSLEKNLTFNEIMEFGSIDKIKDFVIEKDIETTLRKSHLE
;
A
#
# COMPACT_ATOMS: atom_id res chain seq x y z
N MET A 1 4.56 -35.43 -29.17
CA MET A 1 4.34 -34.78 -27.86
C MET A 1 3.16 -33.86 -28.04
N GLU A 2 2.00 -34.23 -27.51
CA GLU A 2 0.85 -33.34 -27.49
C GLU A 2 1.22 -32.12 -26.64
N LEU A 3 1.17 -30.93 -27.24
CA LEU A 3 1.22 -29.68 -26.52
C LEU A 3 -0.01 -29.67 -25.60
N SER A 4 0.20 -29.95 -24.32
CA SER A 4 -0.78 -29.71 -23.26
C SER A 4 -1.38 -28.33 -23.51
N SER A 5 -2.70 -28.26 -23.66
CA SER A 5 -3.40 -26.98 -23.74
C SER A 5 -3.01 -26.14 -22.51
N PRO A 6 -2.76 -24.83 -22.64
CA PRO A 6 -2.48 -23.99 -21.49
C PRO A 6 -3.64 -24.10 -20.49
N ASP A 7 -3.34 -24.41 -19.24
CA ASP A 7 -4.36 -24.39 -18.19
C ASP A 7 -4.69 -22.93 -17.81
N PHE A 8 -5.63 -22.35 -18.56
CA PHE A 8 -6.13 -21.01 -18.31
C PHE A 8 -6.89 -20.88 -16.99
N SER A 9 -7.21 -21.99 -16.30
CA SER A 9 -7.94 -21.96 -15.03
C SER A 9 -7.15 -21.20 -13.97
N LYS A 10 -5.83 -21.35 -13.97
CA LYS A 10 -4.94 -20.66 -13.03
C LYS A 10 -4.84 -19.16 -13.32
N ILE A 11 -4.71 -18.77 -14.58
CA ILE A 11 -4.71 -17.35 -14.98
C ILE A 11 -6.04 -16.70 -14.60
N ARG A 12 -7.16 -17.36 -14.93
CA ARG A 12 -8.51 -16.87 -14.62
C ARG A 12 -8.74 -16.72 -13.11
N TYR A 13 -8.29 -17.70 -12.32
CA TYR A 13 -8.37 -17.62 -10.86
C TYR A 13 -7.60 -16.42 -10.31
N ASN A 14 -6.37 -16.19 -10.77
CA ASN A 14 -5.55 -15.06 -10.31
C ASN A 14 -6.11 -13.71 -10.75
N LEU A 15 -6.65 -13.62 -11.98
CA LEU A 15 -7.33 -12.42 -12.45
C LEU A 15 -8.56 -12.10 -11.59
N ASN A 16 -9.40 -13.11 -11.32
CA ASN A 16 -10.58 -12.93 -10.49
C ASN A 16 -10.18 -12.49 -9.06
N ASN A 17 -9.18 -13.13 -8.45
CA ASN A 17 -8.71 -12.71 -7.13
C ASN A 17 -8.22 -11.25 -7.12
N PHE A 18 -7.48 -10.83 -8.14
CA PHE A 18 -7.04 -9.44 -8.26
C PHE A 18 -8.23 -8.48 -8.34
N ILE A 19 -9.23 -8.80 -9.17
CA ILE A 19 -10.45 -8.00 -9.30
C ILE A 19 -11.22 -7.95 -7.98
N ASP A 20 -11.43 -9.09 -7.32
CA ASP A 20 -12.14 -9.19 -6.05
C ASP A 20 -11.47 -8.33 -4.96
N VAL A 21 -10.13 -8.26 -4.95
CA VAL A 21 -9.38 -7.39 -4.05
C VAL A 21 -9.60 -5.90 -4.38
N LEU A 22 -9.60 -5.52 -5.66
CA LEU A 22 -9.87 -4.14 -6.06
C LEU A 22 -11.30 -3.70 -5.71
N GLU A 23 -12.27 -4.56 -5.96
CA GLU A 23 -13.67 -4.33 -5.60
C GLU A 23 -13.82 -4.19 -4.08
N GLY A 24 -13.20 -5.08 -3.30
CA GLY A 24 -13.18 -4.98 -1.84
C GLY A 24 -12.54 -3.68 -1.32
N ILE A 25 -11.48 -3.19 -1.99
CA ILE A 25 -10.88 -1.89 -1.68
C ILE A 25 -11.86 -0.75 -1.99
N GLU A 26 -12.47 -0.76 -3.18
CA GLU A 26 -13.44 0.26 -3.60
C GLU A 26 -14.61 0.36 -2.62
N GLU A 27 -15.18 -0.78 -2.22
CA GLU A 27 -16.32 -0.85 -1.29
C GLU A 27 -15.96 -0.32 0.11
N THR A 28 -14.73 -0.57 0.58
CA THR A 28 -14.32 -0.24 1.95
C THR A 28 -13.79 1.20 2.10
N LEU A 29 -13.23 1.78 1.04
CA LEU A 29 -12.61 3.10 1.03
C LEU A 29 -13.50 4.24 1.58
N PRO A 30 -14.78 4.36 1.20
CA PRO A 30 -15.67 5.39 1.74
C PRO A 30 -15.85 5.31 3.25
N THR A 31 -15.93 4.09 3.78
CA THR A 31 -16.10 3.82 5.22
C THR A 31 -14.83 4.16 5.99
N ILE A 32 -13.66 3.77 5.47
CA ILE A 32 -12.35 4.13 6.03
C ILE A 32 -12.22 5.67 6.08
N ARG A 33 -12.47 6.35 4.97
CA ARG A 33 -12.39 7.81 4.89
C ARG A 33 -13.32 8.50 5.90
N ARG A 34 -14.57 8.04 5.99
CA ARG A 34 -15.55 8.58 6.94
C ARG A 34 -15.06 8.43 8.38
N ASN A 35 -14.54 7.26 8.75
CA ASN A 35 -14.06 6.98 10.10
C ASN A 35 -12.84 7.83 10.45
N LEU A 36 -11.90 8.02 9.52
CA LEU A 36 -10.72 8.86 9.72
C LEU A 36 -11.08 10.33 9.88
N TYR A 37 -12.00 10.83 9.07
CA TYR A 37 -12.50 12.20 9.20
C TYR A 37 -13.24 12.40 10.53
N ARG A 38 -14.07 11.43 10.94
CA ARG A 38 -14.77 11.47 12.22
C ARG A 38 -13.79 11.50 13.40
N ASP A 39 -12.81 10.59 13.43
CA ASP A 39 -11.79 10.55 14.48
C ASP A 39 -11.01 11.88 14.57
N PHE A 40 -10.65 12.47 13.42
CA PHE A 40 -10.05 13.80 13.38
C PHE A 40 -10.95 14.87 14.00
N LYS A 41 -12.22 14.93 13.58
CA LYS A 41 -13.18 15.93 14.07
C LYS A 41 -13.52 15.78 15.56
N GLU A 42 -13.60 14.56 16.06
CA GLU A 42 -13.82 14.30 17.49
C GLU A 42 -12.65 14.80 18.33
N LYS A 43 -11.40 14.54 17.89
CA LYS A 43 -10.20 15.02 18.58
C LYS A 43 -10.04 16.54 18.50
N GLU A 44 -10.36 17.13 17.35
CA GLU A 44 -10.35 18.59 17.15
C GLU A 44 -11.33 19.24 18.12
N LYS A 45 -12.58 18.76 18.15
CA LYS A 45 -13.60 19.23 19.07
C LYS A 45 -13.18 19.12 20.53
N GLN A 46 -12.62 17.98 20.95
CA GLN A 46 -12.12 17.79 22.32
C GLN A 46 -11.01 18.79 22.68
N SER A 47 -10.10 19.08 21.74
CA SER A 47 -9.04 20.06 21.93
C SER A 47 -9.63 21.48 22.07
N ASP A 48 -10.59 21.84 21.23
CA ASP A 48 -11.21 23.17 21.24
C ASP A 48 -12.02 23.39 22.52
N GLU A 49 -12.83 22.41 22.92
CA GLU A 49 -13.59 22.43 24.18
C GLU A 49 -12.64 22.57 25.39
N PHE A 50 -11.50 21.87 25.37
CA PHE A 50 -10.50 21.96 26.42
C PHE A 50 -9.88 23.36 26.52
N ILE A 51 -9.54 23.97 25.37
CA ILE A 51 -9.01 25.33 25.31
C ILE A 51 -10.05 26.31 25.85
N LEU A 52 -11.31 26.21 25.42
CA LEU A 52 -12.39 27.10 25.86
C LEU A 52 -12.78 26.91 27.33
N ALA A 53 -12.55 25.74 27.92
CA ALA A 53 -12.83 25.50 29.33
C ALA A 53 -11.73 26.04 30.26
N HIS A 54 -10.46 25.98 29.85
CA HIS A 54 -9.33 26.20 30.77
C HIS A 54 -8.46 27.43 30.46
N SER A 55 -8.61 28.04 29.28
CA SER A 55 -7.81 29.21 28.92
C SER A 55 -8.33 30.51 29.52
N TYR A 56 -7.49 31.54 29.56
CA TYR A 56 -7.83 32.89 30.03
C TYR A 56 -7.14 33.94 29.15
N GLN A 57 -7.52 35.22 29.30
CA GLN A 57 -7.01 36.32 28.45
C GLN A 57 -7.13 35.98 26.95
N ARG A 58 -8.36 35.75 26.52
CA ARG A 58 -8.71 35.34 25.15
C ARG A 58 -8.86 36.57 24.26
N GLU A 59 -8.26 36.53 23.08
CA GLU A 59 -8.44 37.51 22.02
C GLU A 59 -9.10 36.79 20.83
N TYR A 60 -10.07 37.46 20.22
CA TYR A 60 -10.84 36.96 19.08
C TYR A 60 -10.66 37.89 17.88
N ASP A 61 -10.72 37.34 16.67
CA ASP A 61 -10.78 38.16 15.44
C ASP A 61 -12.20 38.69 15.17
N GLU A 62 -12.34 39.44 14.07
CA GLU A 62 -13.60 40.05 13.62
C GLU A 62 -14.68 39.01 13.28
N GLU A 63 -14.28 37.77 12.99
CA GLU A 63 -15.17 36.64 12.67
C GLU A 63 -15.53 35.81 13.92
N GLY A 64 -15.00 36.15 15.09
CA GLY A 64 -15.25 35.47 16.34
C GLY A 64 -14.39 34.22 16.57
N THR A 65 -13.31 34.05 15.81
CA THR A 65 -12.35 32.95 15.99
C THR A 65 -11.33 33.29 17.08
N LEU A 66 -11.07 32.34 17.98
CA LEU A 66 -10.07 32.50 19.04
C LEU A 66 -8.66 32.53 18.43
N ILE A 67 -8.03 33.71 18.41
CA ILE A 67 -6.69 33.91 17.84
C ILE A 67 -5.58 33.78 18.89
N LYS A 68 -5.86 34.08 20.15
CA LYS A 68 -4.84 34.06 21.21
C LYS A 68 -5.47 33.76 22.56
N TYR A 69 -4.75 33.01 23.38
CA TYR A 69 -5.16 32.68 24.73
C TYR A 69 -3.94 32.39 25.60
N LYS A 70 -4.12 32.46 26.92
CA LYS A 70 -3.17 31.93 27.91
C LYS A 70 -3.71 30.67 28.55
N MET A 71 -2.82 29.75 28.89
CA MET A 71 -3.13 28.45 29.48
C MET A 71 -2.41 28.31 30.83
N PRO A 72 -3.11 27.89 31.91
CA PRO A 72 -2.47 27.56 33.18
C PRO A 72 -1.39 26.49 33.00
N PHE A 73 -0.30 26.62 33.75
CA PHE A 73 0.87 25.74 33.61
C PHE A 73 0.50 24.25 33.82
N GLU A 74 -0.37 23.98 34.77
CA GLU A 74 -0.86 22.65 35.14
C GLU A 74 -1.61 21.97 33.99
N LYS A 75 -2.21 22.75 33.09
CA LYS A 75 -3.01 22.27 31.95
C LYS A 75 -2.21 22.19 30.66
N GLN A 76 -1.00 22.76 30.59
CA GLN A 76 -0.18 22.76 29.38
C GLN A 76 0.17 21.35 28.89
N ARG A 77 0.45 20.42 29.82
CA ARG A 77 0.77 19.03 29.46
C ARG A 77 -0.44 18.33 28.81
N GLU A 78 -1.62 18.52 29.37
CA GLU A 78 -2.87 17.95 28.86
C GLU A 78 -3.22 18.52 27.49
N LEU A 79 -3.12 19.86 27.34
CA LEU A 79 -3.27 20.55 26.06
C LEU A 79 -2.31 20.00 25.00
N TYR A 80 -1.03 19.83 25.35
CA TYR A 80 -0.04 19.28 24.44
C TYR A 80 -0.42 17.88 23.94
N PHE A 81 -0.93 17.02 24.82
CA PHE A 81 -1.38 15.69 24.41
C PHE A 81 -2.59 15.74 23.46
N LEU A 82 -3.56 16.61 23.73
CA LEU A 82 -4.74 16.81 22.88
C LEU A 82 -4.33 17.33 21.49
N MET A 83 -3.52 18.39 21.43
CA MET A 83 -3.02 18.93 20.17
C MET A 83 -2.19 17.91 19.39
N ARG A 84 -1.34 17.14 20.09
CA ARG A 84 -0.58 16.04 19.46
C ARG A 84 -1.50 14.95 18.92
N SER A 85 -2.61 14.66 19.60
CA SER A 85 -3.61 13.68 19.15
C SER A 85 -4.29 14.13 17.86
N VAL A 86 -4.71 15.40 17.78
CA VAL A 86 -5.27 16.02 16.56
C VAL A 86 -4.27 15.96 15.39
N HIS A 87 -3.02 16.32 15.66
CA HIS A 87 -1.99 16.31 14.63
C HIS A 87 -1.68 14.88 14.12
N LYS A 88 -1.73 13.88 15.01
CA LYS A 88 -1.60 12.47 14.63
C LYS A 88 -2.77 12.00 13.78
N SER A 89 -4.03 12.27 14.15
CA SER A 89 -5.19 11.84 13.36
C SER A 89 -5.19 12.47 11.97
N LEU A 90 -4.79 13.74 11.84
CA LEU A 90 -4.62 14.38 10.53
C LEU A 90 -3.55 13.68 9.67
N LYS A 91 -2.40 13.31 10.27
CA LYS A 91 -1.35 12.56 9.57
C LYS A 91 -1.84 11.19 9.13
N THR A 92 -2.55 10.47 10.00
CA THR A 92 -3.13 9.15 9.69
C THR A 92 -4.17 9.24 8.57
N ALA A 93 -5.03 10.27 8.59
CA ALA A 93 -6.03 10.50 7.55
C ALA A 93 -5.42 10.72 6.15
N ARG A 94 -4.17 11.21 6.08
CA ARG A 94 -3.41 11.34 4.84
C ARG A 94 -2.64 10.07 4.48
N ALA A 95 -2.06 9.39 5.46
CA ALA A 95 -1.20 8.22 5.23
C ALA A 95 -1.98 6.99 4.73
N ILE A 96 -3.20 6.76 5.25
CA ILE A 96 -3.97 5.54 4.92
C ILE A 96 -4.36 5.48 3.43
N PRO A 97 -4.91 6.53 2.80
CA PRO A 97 -5.18 6.52 1.36
C PRO A 97 -3.92 6.22 0.53
N SER A 98 -2.78 6.77 0.91
CA SER A 98 -1.50 6.47 0.24
C SER A 98 -1.10 5.00 0.39
N SER A 99 -1.29 4.39 1.56
CA SER A 99 -1.00 2.97 1.74
C SER A 99 -1.92 2.06 0.92
N VAL A 100 -3.18 2.47 0.68
CA VAL A 100 -4.11 1.73 -0.18
C VAL A 100 -3.63 1.75 -1.65
N LEU A 101 -3.11 2.88 -2.12
CA LEU A 101 -2.55 2.94 -3.47
C LEU A 101 -1.34 2.00 -3.62
N VAL A 102 -0.48 1.97 -2.61
CA VAL A 102 0.68 1.05 -2.59
C VAL A 102 0.22 -0.41 -2.56
N SER A 103 -0.83 -0.74 -1.80
CA SER A 103 -1.37 -2.11 -1.80
C SER A 103 -1.94 -2.48 -3.17
N ILE A 104 -2.67 -1.59 -3.84
CA ILE A 104 -3.16 -1.83 -5.22
C ILE A 104 -2.01 -2.14 -6.17
N GLY A 105 -0.92 -1.35 -6.12
CA GLY A 105 0.27 -1.61 -6.93
C GLY A 105 0.91 -2.97 -6.61
N SER A 106 0.92 -3.36 -5.34
CA SER A 106 1.47 -4.66 -4.91
C SER A 106 0.63 -5.84 -5.41
N GLU A 107 -0.71 -5.71 -5.38
CA GLU A 107 -1.62 -6.72 -5.92
C GLU A 107 -1.51 -6.84 -7.45
N TYR A 108 -1.30 -5.71 -8.12
CA TYR A 108 -1.04 -5.69 -9.57
C TYR A 108 0.27 -6.40 -9.94
N ASP A 109 1.37 -6.11 -9.22
CA ASP A 109 2.66 -6.78 -9.41
C ASP A 109 2.55 -8.30 -9.16
N ALA A 110 1.81 -8.71 -8.12
CA ALA A 110 1.57 -10.11 -7.83
C ALA A 110 0.79 -10.81 -8.95
N TYR A 111 -0.29 -10.19 -9.44
CA TYR A 111 -1.06 -10.69 -10.58
C TYR A 111 -0.20 -10.82 -11.84
N LEU A 112 0.54 -9.76 -12.20
CA LEU A 112 1.43 -9.76 -13.36
C LEU A 112 2.52 -10.82 -13.25
N GLY A 113 3.11 -11.00 -12.08
CA GLY A 113 4.14 -12.01 -11.86
C GLY A 113 3.62 -13.42 -12.14
N VAL A 114 2.42 -13.74 -11.66
CA VAL A 114 1.77 -15.02 -11.96
C VAL A 114 1.44 -15.14 -13.45
N LEU A 115 0.88 -14.10 -14.06
CA LEU A 115 0.55 -14.09 -15.49
C LEU A 115 1.79 -14.35 -16.35
N LEU A 116 2.89 -13.65 -16.09
CA LEU A 116 4.15 -13.83 -16.83
C LEU A 116 4.71 -15.25 -16.64
N LYS A 117 4.64 -15.79 -15.42
CA LYS A 117 5.07 -17.18 -15.15
C LYS A 117 4.27 -18.18 -15.98
N GLU A 118 2.94 -18.05 -16.03
CA GLU A 118 2.10 -18.94 -16.84
C GLU A 118 2.36 -18.80 -18.35
N ILE A 119 2.67 -17.58 -18.83
CA ILE A 119 3.08 -17.34 -20.22
C ILE A 119 4.39 -18.07 -20.52
N TYR A 120 5.40 -17.95 -19.66
CA TYR A 120 6.69 -18.62 -19.83
C TYR A 120 6.56 -20.15 -19.85
N LEU A 121 5.72 -20.71 -18.97
CA LEU A 121 5.45 -22.14 -18.94
C LEU A 121 4.70 -22.62 -20.19
N SER A 122 3.78 -21.80 -20.72
CA SER A 122 3.01 -22.13 -21.93
C SER A 122 3.80 -21.94 -23.22
N LYS A 123 4.81 -21.07 -23.22
CA LYS A 123 5.69 -20.78 -24.36
C LYS A 123 7.16 -20.86 -23.95
N PRO A 124 7.70 -22.08 -23.74
CA PRO A 124 9.08 -22.26 -23.31
C PRO A 124 10.11 -21.73 -24.33
N GLU A 125 9.72 -21.53 -25.58
CA GLU A 125 10.56 -20.88 -26.61
C GLU A 125 11.00 -19.47 -26.20
N ILE A 126 10.17 -18.74 -25.44
CA ILE A 126 10.51 -17.40 -24.93
C ILE A 126 11.64 -17.51 -23.90
N ILE A 127 11.66 -18.56 -23.08
CA ILE A 127 12.73 -18.79 -22.10
C ILE A 127 14.07 -18.98 -22.80
N ASN A 128 14.09 -19.66 -23.95
CA ASN A 128 15.31 -19.86 -24.73
C ASN A 128 15.92 -18.55 -25.26
N SER A 129 15.12 -17.47 -25.34
CA SER A 129 15.60 -16.15 -25.73
C SER A 129 16.12 -15.31 -24.56
N LEU A 130 15.95 -15.78 -23.31
CA LEU A 130 16.46 -15.10 -22.13
C LEU A 130 17.97 -15.35 -21.99
N GLU A 131 18.78 -14.32 -22.23
CA GLU A 131 20.21 -14.38 -21.99
C GLU A 131 20.52 -14.25 -20.49
N LYS A 132 20.84 -15.37 -19.83
CA LYS A 132 21.34 -15.40 -18.44
C LYS A 132 22.65 -16.18 -18.37
N ASN A 133 23.68 -15.55 -17.83
CA ASN A 133 24.95 -16.19 -17.50
C ASN A 133 24.85 -16.75 -16.08
N LEU A 134 25.08 -18.06 -15.92
CA LEU A 134 25.19 -18.73 -14.62
C LEU A 134 26.59 -19.32 -14.49
N THR A 135 27.19 -19.18 -13.31
CA THR A 135 28.47 -19.81 -12.99
C THR A 135 28.29 -21.31 -12.77
N PHE A 136 29.37 -22.08 -12.95
CA PHE A 136 29.33 -23.52 -12.73
C PHE A 136 28.92 -23.89 -11.29
N ASN A 137 29.38 -23.12 -10.28
CA ASN A 137 28.99 -23.35 -8.90
C ASN A 137 27.49 -23.16 -8.68
N GLU A 138 26.88 -22.10 -9.23
CA GLU A 138 25.44 -21.87 -9.14
C GLU A 138 24.64 -23.01 -9.77
N ILE A 139 25.06 -23.48 -10.96
CA ILE A 139 24.42 -24.62 -11.64
C ILE A 139 24.44 -25.88 -10.77
N MET A 140 25.57 -26.15 -10.09
CA MET A 140 25.72 -27.30 -9.20
C MET A 140 24.83 -27.20 -7.95
N GLU A 141 24.54 -25.99 -7.45
CA GLU A 141 23.66 -25.78 -6.30
C GLU A 141 22.17 -26.06 -6.60
N PHE A 142 21.71 -25.81 -7.83
CA PHE A 142 20.30 -26.03 -8.19
C PHE A 142 19.90 -27.51 -8.27
N GLY A 143 20.85 -28.41 -8.58
CA GLY A 143 20.61 -29.87 -8.60
C GLY A 143 19.67 -30.40 -9.69
N SER A 144 19.06 -29.53 -10.52
CA SER A 144 18.28 -29.92 -11.70
C SER A 144 18.11 -28.75 -12.67
N ILE A 145 17.99 -29.05 -13.97
CA ILE A 145 17.74 -28.04 -15.01
C ILE A 145 16.38 -27.36 -14.83
N ASP A 146 15.37 -28.05 -14.32
CA ASP A 146 14.04 -27.47 -14.12
C ASP A 146 14.05 -26.38 -13.03
N LYS A 147 14.77 -26.60 -11.93
CA LYS A 147 15.01 -25.55 -10.92
C LYS A 147 15.77 -24.34 -11.46
N ILE A 148 16.69 -24.57 -12.40
CA ILE A 148 17.40 -23.48 -13.09
C ILE A 148 16.42 -22.67 -13.96
N LYS A 149 15.51 -23.33 -14.68
CA LYS A 149 14.47 -22.66 -15.48
C LYS A 149 13.56 -21.82 -14.60
N ASP A 150 13.07 -22.38 -13.49
CA ASP A 150 12.23 -21.65 -12.53
C ASP A 150 12.95 -20.40 -12.01
N PHE A 151 14.23 -20.52 -11.63
CA PHE A 151 15.04 -19.40 -11.18
C PHE A 151 15.19 -18.31 -12.26
N VAL A 152 15.47 -18.69 -13.51
CA VAL A 152 15.62 -17.75 -14.62
C VAL A 152 14.31 -17.00 -14.87
N ILE A 153 13.18 -17.71 -14.89
CA ILE A 153 11.84 -17.13 -15.05
C ILE A 153 11.56 -16.12 -13.93
N GLU A 154 11.78 -16.51 -12.68
CA GLU A 154 11.53 -15.64 -11.51
C GLU A 154 12.38 -14.38 -11.54
N LYS A 155 13.66 -14.50 -11.92
CA LYS A 155 14.57 -13.35 -12.05
C LYS A 155 14.18 -12.40 -13.16
N ASP A 156 13.69 -12.92 -14.27
CA ASP A 156 13.25 -12.10 -15.38
C ASP A 156 11.95 -11.35 -15.05
N ILE A 157 10.99 -12.03 -14.42
CA ILE A 157 9.76 -11.41 -13.91
C ILE A 157 10.08 -10.28 -12.94
N GLU A 158 10.95 -10.52 -11.95
CA GLU A 158 11.39 -9.52 -10.97
C GLU A 158 12.02 -8.30 -11.67
N THR A 159 12.85 -8.54 -12.69
CA THR A 159 13.51 -7.47 -13.45
C THR A 159 12.51 -6.65 -14.25
N THR A 160 11.57 -7.32 -14.92
CA THR A 160 10.54 -6.70 -15.76
C THR A 160 9.62 -5.82 -14.94
N LEU A 161 9.12 -6.34 -13.81
CA LEU A 161 8.26 -5.56 -12.90
C LEU A 161 9.01 -4.35 -12.34
N ARG A 162 10.27 -4.49 -11.93
CA ARG A 162 11.07 -3.35 -11.44
C ARG A 162 11.30 -2.27 -12.50
N LYS A 163 11.58 -2.65 -13.75
CA LYS A 163 11.75 -1.68 -14.84
C LYS A 163 10.46 -0.91 -15.13
N SER A 164 9.32 -1.60 -15.09
CA SER A 164 8.00 -0.97 -15.26
C SER A 164 7.68 0.12 -14.23
N HIS A 165 8.34 0.11 -13.07
CA HIS A 165 8.18 1.14 -12.03
C HIS A 165 9.15 2.33 -12.18
N LEU A 166 10.19 2.19 -13.00
CA LEU A 166 11.25 3.18 -13.19
C LEU A 166 11.11 3.99 -14.49
N GLU A 167 10.35 3.48 -15.46
CA GLU A 167 10.02 4.12 -16.74
C GLU A 167 8.74 4.96 -16.64
#